data_AF-A0A410TR76-F1
#
_entry.id   AF-A0A410TR76-F1
#
_cell.length_a   1.000
_cell.length_b   1.000
_cell.length_c   1.000
_cell.angle_alpha   90.00
_cell.angle_beta   90.00
_cell.angle_gamma   90.00
#
_symmetry.space_group_name_H-M   'P 1'
#
loop_
_entity.id
_entity.type
_entity.pdbx_description
1 polymer ?
#
loop_
_entity_poly.entity_id
_entity_poly.type
_entity_poly.pdbx_seq_one_letter_code
_entity_poly.pdbx_strand_id
1 'polypeptide(L)'
;MGVSRESPASASRDATRKRVLRGVAVQAAVVTAAVHLLWAWPRLGSPPDARPYFFLAGSALAVAVGVATLRAGEYRRLYALGAGTLGTFLGGFLAWHGTGAAAALSADPLAVVAAIVEVIGLGAYLALYRLAPPTSVVVEQRREEREDRP
;
A
#
# COMPACT_ATOMS: atom_id res chain seq x y z
N MET A 1 -29.83 -13.37 -22.57
CA MET A 1 -28.99 -12.78 -21.52
C MET A 1 -28.20 -11.64 -22.16
N GLY A 2 -28.57 -10.39 -21.88
CA GLY A 2 -27.97 -9.21 -22.51
C GLY A 2 -26.59 -8.92 -21.93
N VAL A 3 -25.57 -8.94 -22.78
CA VAL A 3 -24.26 -8.35 -22.47
C VAL A 3 -24.49 -6.84 -22.34
N SER A 4 -24.57 -6.37 -21.10
CA SER A 4 -24.59 -4.93 -20.81
C SER A 4 -23.23 -4.38 -21.21
N ARG A 5 -23.10 -3.84 -22.42
CA ARG A 5 -21.91 -3.11 -22.84
C ARG A 5 -21.75 -1.94 -21.88
N GLU A 6 -20.71 -1.96 -21.07
CA GLU A 6 -20.33 -0.79 -20.27
C GLU A 6 -20.23 0.41 -21.20
N SER A 7 -20.94 1.49 -20.84
CA SER A 7 -20.92 2.70 -21.63
C SER A 7 -19.53 3.33 -21.56
N PRO A 8 -19.01 3.95 -22.62
CA PRO A 8 -17.66 4.54 -22.62
C PRO A 8 -17.44 5.57 -21.48
N ALA A 9 -18.52 6.21 -21.02
CA ALA A 9 -18.50 7.10 -19.86
C ALA A 9 -18.31 6.40 -18.49
N SER A 10 -18.73 5.15 -18.32
CA SER A 10 -18.49 4.38 -17.09
C SER A 10 -17.04 3.88 -17.03
N ALA A 11 -16.52 3.41 -18.15
CA ALA A 11 -15.12 2.97 -18.27
C ALA A 11 -14.12 4.11 -18.00
N SER A 12 -14.36 5.32 -18.52
CA SER A 12 -13.48 6.48 -18.28
C SER A 12 -13.49 6.94 -16.82
N ARG A 13 -14.64 6.87 -16.16
CA ARG A 13 -14.79 7.19 -14.73
C ARG A 13 -14.05 6.18 -13.85
N ASP A 14 -14.11 4.89 -14.18
CA ASP A 14 -13.38 3.85 -13.45
C ASP A 14 -11.87 4.02 -13.61
N ALA A 15 -11.38 4.28 -14.83
CA ALA A 15 -9.97 4.58 -15.07
C ALA A 15 -9.48 5.79 -14.27
N THR A 16 -10.27 6.87 -14.24
CA THR A 16 -9.96 8.06 -13.44
C THR A 16 -9.92 7.75 -11.94
N ARG A 17 -10.91 7.00 -11.44
CA ARG A 17 -11.00 6.58 -10.04
C ARG A 17 -9.79 5.74 -9.64
N LYS A 18 -9.43 4.75 -10.47
CA LYS A 18 -8.25 3.90 -10.24
C LYS A 18 -6.96 4.72 -10.22
N ARG A 19 -6.82 5.72 -11.10
CA ARG A 19 -5.66 6.62 -11.11
C ARG A 19 -5.53 7.41 -9.81
N VAL A 20 -6.64 7.98 -9.33
CA VAL A 20 -6.67 8.71 -8.04
C VAL A 20 -6.32 7.78 -6.88
N LEU A 21 -6.93 6.60 -6.82
CA LEU A 21 -6.65 5.61 -5.79
C LEU A 21 -5.18 5.16 -5.78
N ARG A 22 -4.56 4.98 -6.96
CA ARG A 22 -3.12 4.68 -7.06
C ARG A 22 -2.27 5.83 -6.54
N GLY A 23 -2.63 7.08 -6.84
CA GLY A 23 -1.96 8.26 -6.28
C GLY A 23 -2.03 8.27 -4.75
N VAL A 24 -3.23 8.08 -4.18
CA VAL A 24 -3.45 8.04 -2.73
C VAL A 24 -2.67 6.90 -2.07
N ALA A 25 -2.74 5.69 -2.64
CA ALA A 25 -2.03 4.52 -2.11
C ALA A 25 -0.51 4.75 -2.07
N VAL A 26 0.05 5.35 -3.12
CA VAL A 26 1.49 5.65 -3.21
C VAL A 26 1.89 6.74 -2.24
N GLN A 27 1.13 7.84 -2.17
CA GLN A 27 1.40 8.91 -1.20
C GLN A 27 1.34 8.37 0.23
N ALA A 28 0.34 7.53 0.54
CA ALA A 28 0.25 6.90 1.84
C ALA A 28 1.47 6.01 2.13
N ALA A 29 1.87 5.15 1.19
CA ALA A 29 3.04 4.29 1.38
C ALA A 29 4.34 5.10 1.61
N VAL A 30 4.53 6.20 0.88
CA VAL A 30 5.70 7.09 1.04
C VAL A 30 5.68 7.78 2.40
N VAL A 31 4.53 8.32 2.82
CA VAL A 31 4.41 9.00 4.12
C VAL A 31 4.54 8.02 5.28
N THR A 32 3.95 6.82 5.19
CA THR A 32 4.15 5.73 6.14
C THR A 32 5.64 5.40 6.27
N ALA A 33 6.35 5.20 5.15
CA ALA A 33 7.79 4.93 5.18
C ALA A 33 8.58 6.08 5.84
N ALA A 34 8.29 7.33 5.47
CA ALA A 34 8.97 8.49 6.03
C ALA A 34 8.81 8.58 7.56
N VAL A 35 7.58 8.40 8.06
CA VAL A 35 7.29 8.46 9.50
C VAL A 35 8.05 7.36 10.27
N HIS A 36 8.06 6.14 9.75
CA HIS A 36 8.79 5.03 10.38
C HIS A 36 10.30 5.21 10.32
N LEU A 37 10.84 5.80 9.24
CA LEU A 37 12.26 6.15 9.17
C LEU A 37 12.61 7.26 10.16
N LEU A 38 11.78 8.30 10.31
CA LEU A 38 11.98 9.36 11.30
C LEU A 38 11.97 8.80 12.72
N TRP A 39 11.11 7.81 12.99
CA TRP A 39 11.08 7.11 14.27
C TRP A 39 12.30 6.20 14.46
N ALA A 40 12.68 5.42 13.44
CA ALA A 40 13.73 4.41 13.55
C ALA A 40 15.14 5.00 13.56
N TRP A 41 15.40 6.02 12.74
CA TRP A 41 16.73 6.61 12.54
C TRP A 41 17.49 6.95 13.83
N PRO A 42 16.93 7.72 14.79
CA PRO A 42 17.64 8.06 16.03
C PRO A 42 17.87 6.87 16.96
N ARG A 43 17.27 5.71 16.68
CA ARG A 43 17.33 4.49 17.51
C ARG A 43 18.24 3.42 16.91
N LEU A 44 18.81 3.67 15.73
CA LEU A 44 19.79 2.77 15.12
C LEU A 44 21.06 2.68 15.97
N GLY A 45 21.62 1.48 16.11
CA GLY A 45 22.88 1.29 16.85
C GLY A 45 22.74 1.31 18.37
N SER A 46 21.54 1.13 18.91
CA SER A 46 21.28 0.92 20.35
C SER A 46 21.01 -0.56 20.65
N PRO A 47 21.99 -1.37 21.09
CA PRO A 47 21.74 -2.75 21.49
C PRO A 47 21.00 -2.79 22.83
N PRO A 48 19.95 -3.62 22.99
CA PRO A 48 19.53 -4.73 22.13
C PRO A 48 18.25 -4.47 21.30
N ASP A 49 17.89 -3.23 20.97
CA ASP A 49 16.61 -2.96 20.32
C ASP A 49 16.63 -3.28 18.82
N ALA A 50 16.02 -4.39 18.42
CA ALA A 50 15.89 -4.80 17.03
C ALA A 50 14.81 -4.03 16.24
N ARG A 51 13.90 -3.32 16.91
CA ARG A 51 12.73 -2.68 16.26
C ARG A 51 13.10 -1.70 15.15
N PRO A 52 14.08 -0.80 15.33
CA PRO A 52 14.45 0.17 14.29
C PRO A 52 14.84 -0.50 12.96
N TYR A 53 15.44 -1.69 13.01
CA TYR A 53 15.85 -2.44 11.81
C TYR A 53 14.64 -3.02 11.05
N PHE A 54 13.61 -3.50 11.76
CA PHE A 54 12.36 -3.93 11.13
C PHE A 54 11.60 -2.76 10.50
N PHE A 55 11.57 -1.61 11.17
CA PHE A 55 10.95 -0.40 10.61
C PHE A 55 11.70 0.12 9.39
N LEU A 56 13.03 0.05 9.38
CA LEU A 56 13.85 0.36 8.22
C LEU A 56 13.52 -0.58 7.04
N ALA A 57 13.52 -1.89 7.26
CA ALA A 57 13.22 -2.90 6.23
C ALA A 57 11.78 -2.77 5.71
N GLY A 58 10.80 -2.60 6.62
CA GLY A 58 9.41 -2.37 6.26
C GLY A 58 9.21 -1.08 5.46
N SER A 59 9.94 -0.01 5.79
CA SER A 59 9.87 1.26 5.07
C SER A 59 10.43 1.12 3.65
N ALA A 60 11.54 0.40 3.49
CA ALA A 60 12.09 0.07 2.18
C ALA A 60 11.08 -0.75 1.35
N LEU A 61 10.41 -1.72 1.95
CA LEU A 61 9.35 -2.50 1.30
C LEU A 61 8.17 -1.62 0.89
N ALA A 62 7.69 -0.73 1.77
CA ALA A 62 6.59 0.19 1.47
C ALA A 62 6.91 1.10 0.26
N VAL A 63 8.14 1.64 0.21
CA VAL A 63 8.62 2.43 -0.93
C VAL A 63 8.66 1.57 -2.19
N ALA A 64 9.20 0.37 -2.13
CA ALA A 64 9.27 -0.54 -3.28
C ALA A 64 7.87 -0.87 -3.83
N VAL A 65 6.91 -1.14 -2.95
CA VAL A 65 5.51 -1.38 -3.33
C VAL A 65 4.87 -0.13 -3.92
N GLY A 66 5.13 1.06 -3.38
CA GLY A 66 4.68 2.33 -3.96
C GLY A 66 5.22 2.56 -5.37
N VAL A 67 6.52 2.35 -5.58
CA VAL A 67 7.16 2.44 -6.91
C VAL A 67 6.56 1.43 -7.88
N ALA A 68 6.39 0.18 -7.45
CA ALA A 68 5.73 -0.84 -8.26
C ALA A 68 4.28 -0.45 -8.58
N THR A 69 3.57 0.18 -7.65
CA THR A 69 2.20 0.69 -7.84
C THR A 69 2.14 1.84 -8.84
N LEU A 70 3.22 2.58 -9.08
CA LEU A 70 3.29 3.57 -10.16
C LEU A 70 3.64 2.93 -11.50
N ARG A 71 4.59 1.99 -11.52
CA ARG A 71 5.20 1.48 -12.75
C ARG A 71 4.50 0.26 -13.35
N ALA A 72 3.88 -0.57 -12.53
CA ALA A 72 3.30 -1.83 -12.97
C ALA A 72 1.88 -1.66 -13.56
N GLY A 73 1.42 -2.67 -14.28
CA GLY A 73 0.00 -2.78 -14.67
C GLY A 73 -0.92 -2.99 -13.46
N GLU A 74 -2.20 -3.23 -13.70
CA GLU A 74 -3.17 -3.52 -12.64
C GLU A 74 -2.98 -4.96 -12.10
N TYR A 75 -2.12 -5.14 -11.12
CA TYR A 75 -1.89 -6.45 -10.52
C TYR A 75 -2.53 -6.55 -9.14
N ARG A 76 -3.57 -7.38 -9.03
CA ARG A 76 -4.28 -7.61 -7.76
C ARG A 76 -3.37 -8.09 -6.62
N ARG A 77 -2.38 -8.94 -6.90
CA ARG A 77 -1.35 -9.36 -5.92
C ARG A 77 -0.49 -8.20 -5.40
N LEU A 78 -0.17 -7.21 -6.24
CA LEU A 78 0.59 -6.03 -5.82
C LEU A 78 -0.23 -5.18 -4.85
N TYR A 79 -1.53 -5.03 -5.09
CA TYR A 79 -2.41 -4.30 -4.17
C TYR A 79 -2.63 -5.04 -2.85
N ALA A 80 -2.72 -6.37 -2.89
CA ALA A 80 -2.72 -7.18 -1.67
C ALA A 80 -1.43 -7.03 -0.87
N LEU A 81 -0.28 -6.99 -1.55
CA LEU A 81 1.01 -6.75 -0.90
C LEU A 81 1.05 -5.37 -0.23
N GLY A 82 0.60 -4.31 -0.92
CA GLY A 82 0.50 -2.97 -0.33
C GLY A 82 -0.42 -2.91 0.89
N ALA A 83 -1.61 -3.51 0.79
CA ALA A 83 -2.51 -3.64 1.94
C ALA A 83 -1.86 -4.42 3.10
N GLY A 84 -1.18 -5.53 2.80
CA GLY A 84 -0.49 -6.32 3.81
C GLY A 84 0.64 -5.55 4.49
N THR A 85 1.45 -4.81 3.73
CA THR A 85 2.55 -4.01 4.27
C THR A 85 2.04 -2.93 5.22
N LEU A 86 1.06 -2.12 4.81
CA LEU A 86 0.48 -1.07 5.65
C LEU A 86 -0.28 -1.67 6.85
N GLY A 87 -1.02 -2.75 6.63
CA GLY A 87 -1.70 -3.47 7.70
C GLY A 87 -0.75 -4.08 8.72
N THR A 88 0.48 -4.44 8.33
CA THR A 88 1.51 -4.96 9.24
C THR A 88 2.05 -3.88 10.15
N PHE A 89 2.26 -2.65 9.65
CA PHE A 89 2.62 -1.54 10.52
C PHE A 89 1.53 -1.23 11.55
N LEU A 90 0.29 -1.07 11.09
CA LEU A 90 -0.85 -0.76 11.95
C LEU A 90 -1.14 -1.87 12.96
N GLY A 91 -1.19 -3.12 12.49
CA GLY A 91 -1.42 -4.29 13.32
C GLY A 91 -0.26 -4.53 14.29
N GLY A 92 0.98 -4.28 13.85
CA GLY A 92 2.18 -4.34 14.69
C GLY A 92 2.13 -3.32 15.83
N PHE A 93 1.71 -2.09 15.55
CA PHE A 93 1.51 -1.06 16.57
C PHE A 93 0.48 -1.48 17.63
N LEU A 94 -0.67 -2.00 17.20
CA LEU A 94 -1.72 -2.47 18.10
C LEU A 94 -1.29 -3.69 18.91
N ALA A 95 -0.64 -4.67 18.27
CA ALA A 95 -0.12 -5.85 18.96
C ALA A 95 0.97 -5.49 19.97
N TRP A 96 1.79 -4.48 19.65
CA TRP A 96 2.85 -4.00 20.53
C TRP A 96 2.32 -3.27 21.77
N HIS A 97 1.38 -2.34 21.59
CA HIS A 97 0.86 -1.52 22.70
C HIS A 97 -0.33 -2.14 23.43
N GLY A 98 -1.02 -3.11 22.83
CA GLY A 98 -2.19 -3.76 23.43
C GLY A 98 -3.26 -2.75 23.85
N THR A 99 -3.74 -2.87 25.09
CA THR A 99 -4.72 -1.94 25.68
C THR A 99 -4.19 -0.51 25.86
N GLY A 100 -2.87 -0.32 25.80
CA GLY A 100 -2.21 0.99 25.89
C GLY A 100 -2.14 1.75 24.56
N ALA A 101 -2.64 1.20 23.45
CA ALA A 101 -2.50 1.78 22.12
C ALA A 101 -3.06 3.22 22.02
N ALA A 102 -4.21 3.49 22.64
CA ALA A 102 -4.83 4.81 22.64
C ALA A 102 -3.95 5.86 23.36
N ALA A 103 -3.37 5.49 24.50
CA ALA A 103 -2.46 6.35 25.24
C ALA A 103 -1.17 6.60 24.43
N ALA A 104 -0.61 5.55 23.82
CA ALA A 104 0.58 5.66 22.98
C ALA A 104 0.37 6.59 21.77
N LEU A 105 -0.79 6.49 21.09
CA LEU A 105 -1.15 7.40 20.01
C LEU A 105 -1.24 8.85 20.50
N SER A 106 -1.87 9.10 21.64
CA SER A 106 -2.01 10.47 22.17
C SER A 106 -0.69 11.10 22.61
N ALA A 107 0.31 10.27 22.95
CA ALA A 107 1.60 10.71 23.44
C ALA A 107 2.63 10.99 22.33
N ASP A 108 2.41 10.46 21.13
CA ASP A 108 3.35 10.57 20.01
C ASP A 108 2.64 11.08 18.73
N PRO A 109 2.86 12.35 18.34
CA PRO A 109 2.30 12.90 17.10
C PRO A 109 2.66 12.09 15.85
N LEU A 110 3.85 11.45 15.79
CA LEU A 110 4.22 10.60 14.66
C LEU A 110 3.36 9.34 14.61
N ALA A 111 2.99 8.77 15.77
CA ALA A 111 2.10 7.61 15.82
C ALA A 111 0.69 7.95 15.30
N VAL A 112 0.17 9.15 15.61
CA VAL A 112 -1.11 9.63 15.06
C VAL A 112 -1.05 9.74 13.53
N VAL A 113 0.02 10.36 13.00
CA VAL A 113 0.20 10.51 11.56
C VAL A 113 0.32 9.15 10.88
N ALA A 114 1.13 8.23 11.44
CA ALA A 114 1.28 6.87 10.93
C ALA A 114 -0.07 6.17 10.84
N ALA A 115 -0.84 6.14 11.93
CA ALA A 115 -2.13 5.45 11.97
C ALA A 115 -3.13 6.00 10.94
N ILE A 116 -3.25 7.33 10.82
CA ILE A 116 -4.15 7.96 9.84
C ILE A 116 -3.76 7.56 8.42
N VAL A 117 -2.48 7.72 8.09
CA VAL A 117 -1.97 7.48 6.73
C VAL A 117 -2.05 6.00 6.37
N GLU A 118 -1.77 5.10 7.31
CA GLU A 118 -1.88 3.67 7.12
C GLU A 118 -3.32 3.23 6.88
N VAL A 119 -4.30 3.76 7.64
CA VAL A 119 -5.71 3.47 7.42
C VAL A 119 -6.16 3.94 6.03
N ILE A 120 -5.76 5.15 5.62
CA ILE A 120 -6.07 5.69 4.29
C ILE A 120 -5.44 4.81 3.18
N GLY A 121 -4.16 4.50 3.30
CA GLY A 121 -3.43 3.70 2.32
C GLY A 121 -3.93 2.26 2.24
N LEU A 122 -4.22 1.64 3.39
CA LEU A 122 -4.83 0.31 3.48
C LEU A 122 -6.18 0.30 2.76
N GLY A 123 -7.04 1.29 3.03
CA GLY A 123 -8.32 1.47 2.33
C GLY A 123 -8.15 1.62 0.81
N ALA A 124 -7.18 2.43 0.37
CA ALA A 124 -6.89 2.63 -1.04
C ALA A 124 -6.40 1.34 -1.73
N TYR A 125 -5.47 0.60 -1.11
CA TYR A 125 -4.98 -0.67 -1.63
C TYR A 125 -6.08 -1.74 -1.68
N LEU A 126 -6.93 -1.81 -0.66
CA LEU A 126 -8.08 -2.73 -0.66
C LEU A 126 -9.11 -2.36 -1.73
N ALA A 127 -9.37 -1.07 -1.95
CA ALA A 127 -10.24 -0.62 -3.03
C ALA A 127 -9.66 -1.01 -4.40
N LEU A 128 -8.36 -0.79 -4.63
CA LEU A 128 -7.67 -1.22 -5.85
C LEU A 128 -7.69 -2.74 -6.02
N TYR A 129 -7.47 -3.51 -4.96
CA TYR A 129 -7.56 -4.96 -4.97
C TYR A 129 -8.94 -5.46 -5.42
N ARG A 130 -10.00 -4.76 -5.02
CA ARG A 130 -11.38 -5.10 -5.40
C ARG A 130 -11.70 -4.73 -6.85
N LEU A 131 -11.11 -3.66 -7.37
CA LEU A 131 -11.33 -3.17 -8.75
C LEU A 131 -10.42 -3.84 -9.78
N ALA A 132 -9.32 -4.46 -9.35
CA ALA A 132 -8.34 -5.06 -10.25
C ALA A 132 -8.79 -6.44 -10.78
N PRO A 133 -8.59 -6.72 -12.07
CA PRO A 133 -8.79 -8.06 -12.61
C PRO A 133 -7.83 -9.07 -11.94
N PRO A 134 -8.16 -10.38 -11.95
CA PRO A 134 -7.25 -11.42 -11.46
C PRO A 134 -5.89 -11.33 -12.14
N THR A 135 -4.80 -11.44 -11.37
CA THR A 135 -3.43 -11.29 -11.89
C THR A 135 -3.11 -12.23 -13.06
N SER A 136 -3.69 -13.43 -13.09
CA SER A 136 -3.50 -14.39 -14.20
C SER A 136 -3.93 -13.82 -15.54
N VAL A 137 -5.07 -13.11 -15.59
CA VAL A 137 -5.61 -12.51 -16.81
C VAL A 137 -4.66 -11.45 -17.36
N VAL A 138 -4.10 -10.61 -16.49
CA VAL A 138 -3.18 -9.54 -16.89
C VAL A 138 -1.83 -10.08 -17.35
N VAL A 139 -1.37 -11.19 -16.77
CA VAL A 139 -0.14 -11.87 -17.21
C VAL A 139 -0.34 -12.49 -18.59
N GLU A 140 -1.50 -13.09 -18.86
CA GLU A 140 -1.79 -13.70 -20.16
C GLU A 140 -1.86 -12.66 -21.27
N GLN A 141 -2.60 -11.56 -21.06
CA GLN A 141 -2.66 -10.46 -22.04
C GLN A 141 -1.28 -9.89 -22.38
N ARG A 142 -0.42 -9.72 -21.37
CA ARG A 142 0.97 -9.27 -21.55
C ARG A 142 1.84 -10.25 -22.33
N ARG A 143 1.53 -11.56 -22.25
CA ARG A 143 2.23 -12.61 -22.98
C ARG A 143 1.81 -12.59 -24.44
N GLU A 144 0.51 -12.53 -24.71
CA GLU A 144 -0.05 -12.38 -26.06
C GLU A 144 0.50 -11.12 -26.75
N GLU A 145 0.48 -9.96 -26.07
CA GLU A 145 1.07 -8.70 -26.59
C GLU A 145 2.57 -8.79 -26.92
N ARG A 146 3.32 -9.66 -26.24
CA ARG A 146 4.75 -9.88 -26.52
C ARG A 146 4.98 -10.84 -27.67
N GLU A 147 4.09 -11.81 -27.86
CA GLU A 147 4.16 -12.82 -28.93
C GLU A 147 3.71 -12.23 -30.27
N ASP A 148 2.77 -11.28 -30.26
CA ASP A 148 2.32 -10.51 -31.43
C ASP A 148 3.26 -9.36 -31.83
N ARG A 149 4.38 -9.15 -31.12
CA ARG A 149 5.37 -8.12 -31.43
C ARG A 149 6.50 -8.73 -32.28
N PRO A 150 6.69 -8.29 -33.54
CA PRO A 150 7.72 -8.84 -34.44
C PRO A 150 9.14 -8.54 -33.96
#